data_AF-A0A918S7H7-F1
#
_entry.id   AF-A0A918S7H7-F1
#
_cell.length_a   1.000
_cell.length_b   1.000
_cell.length_c   1.000
_cell.angle_alpha   90.00
_cell.angle_beta   90.00
_cell.angle_gamma   90.00
#
_symmetry.space_group_name_H-M   'P 1'
#
loop_
_entity.id
_entity.type
_entity.pdbx_description
1 polymer ?
#
loop_
_entity_poly.entity_id
_entity_poly.type
_entity_poly.pdbx_seq_one_letter_code
_entity_poly.pdbx_strand_id
1 'polypeptide(L)'
;MPKTIAEHRRYDRERKRAERHAMRAAGIPPVSTLNGALVEAMAYALAKSDDPSQREGAPTLQLGDVVTAAAAILVDRYGFDRRHVRDRLKQVLRPRPEHRWPSYVPSLATRECAARHMD
;
A
#
# COMPACT_ATOMS: atom_id res chain seq x y z
N MET A 1 11.46 -37.69 -11.82
CA MET A 1 10.07 -37.42 -12.26
C MET A 1 9.76 -35.95 -12.06
N PRO A 2 9.15 -35.25 -13.02
CA PRO A 2 8.77 -33.85 -12.86
C PRO A 2 7.67 -33.72 -11.80
N LYS A 3 7.77 -32.69 -10.96
CA LYS A 3 6.79 -32.40 -9.90
C LYS A 3 5.42 -32.08 -10.51
N THR A 4 4.36 -32.54 -9.88
CA THR A 4 2.99 -32.23 -10.26
C THR A 4 2.63 -30.78 -9.95
N ILE A 5 1.63 -30.22 -10.63
CA ILE A 5 1.12 -28.86 -10.38
C ILE A 5 0.69 -28.68 -8.92
N ALA A 6 0.12 -29.73 -8.30
CA ALA A 6 -0.29 -29.71 -6.90
C ALA A 6 0.90 -29.58 -5.94
N GLU A 7 1.99 -30.30 -6.20
CA GLU A 7 3.23 -30.23 -5.43
C GLU A 7 3.88 -28.85 -5.55
N HIS A 8 3.88 -28.26 -6.74
CA HIS A 8 4.33 -26.88 -6.95
C HIS A 8 3.53 -25.88 -6.11
N ARG A 9 2.18 -25.96 -6.14
CA ARG A 9 1.32 -25.08 -5.33
C ARG A 9 1.50 -25.26 -3.84
N ARG A 10 1.79 -26.49 -3.38
CA ARG A 10 2.07 -26.77 -1.96
C ARG A 10 3.40 -26.14 -1.55
N TYR A 11 4.46 -26.37 -2.33
CA TYR A 11 5.77 -25.79 -2.10
C TYR A 11 5.73 -24.26 -2.08
N ASP A 12 5.01 -23.63 -3.02
CA ASP A 12 4.84 -22.18 -3.04
C ASP A 12 4.12 -21.63 -1.81
N ARG A 13 3.12 -22.36 -1.31
CA ARG A 13 2.40 -21.98 -0.08
C ARG A 13 3.30 -22.07 1.14
N GLU A 14 4.09 -23.13 1.25
CA GLU A 14 5.05 -23.34 2.34
C GLU A 14 6.14 -22.27 2.32
N ARG A 15 6.74 -22.01 1.15
CA ARG A 15 7.72 -20.93 0.94
C ARG A 15 7.16 -19.57 1.37
N LYS A 16 5.98 -19.18 0.88
CA LYS A 16 5.33 -17.90 1.25
C LYS A 16 4.95 -17.84 2.73
N ARG A 17 4.68 -18.98 3.39
CA ARG A 17 4.47 -19.00 4.84
C ARG A 17 5.78 -18.76 5.59
N ALA A 18 6.87 -19.42 5.19
CA ALA A 18 8.18 -19.22 5.78
C ALA A 18 8.68 -17.77 5.61
N GLU A 19 8.53 -17.20 4.42
CA GLU A 19 8.85 -15.78 4.15
C GLU A 19 8.07 -14.84 5.06
N ARG A 20 6.75 -15.05 5.21
CA ARG A 20 5.92 -14.23 6.11
C ARG A 20 6.32 -14.38 7.58
N HIS A 21 6.68 -15.59 8.00
CA HIS A 21 7.16 -15.83 9.36
C HIS A 21 8.49 -15.10 9.63
N ALA A 22 9.45 -15.20 8.70
CA ALA A 22 10.73 -14.50 8.78
C ALA A 22 10.54 -12.97 8.81
N MET A 23 9.65 -12.42 7.98
CA MET A 23 9.34 -10.99 7.99
C MET A 23 8.75 -10.52 9.33
N ARG A 24 7.84 -11.31 9.92
CA ARG A 24 7.28 -10.99 11.24
C ARG A 24 8.35 -11.03 12.33
N ALA A 25 9.21 -12.04 12.31
CA ALA A 25 10.33 -12.15 13.27
C ALA A 25 11.30 -10.96 13.15
N ALA A 26 11.50 -10.43 11.94
CA ALA A 26 12.31 -9.24 11.69
C ALA A 26 11.59 -7.91 12.02
N GLY A 27 10.37 -7.94 12.56
CA GLY A 27 9.59 -6.74 12.88
C GLY A 27 9.16 -5.94 11.65
N ILE A 28 9.08 -6.58 10.48
CA ILE A 28 8.72 -5.92 9.23
C ILE A 28 7.19 -5.83 9.13
N PRO A 29 6.61 -4.64 8.87
CA PRO A 29 5.18 -4.49 8.73
C PRO A 29 4.65 -5.33 7.55
N PRO A 30 3.53 -6.05 7.71
CA PRO A 30 2.91 -6.75 6.60
C PRO A 30 2.31 -5.77 5.59
N VAL A 31 2.22 -6.17 4.33
CA VAL A 31 1.72 -5.31 3.22
C VAL A 31 0.33 -4.74 3.49
N SER A 32 -0.56 -5.51 4.11
CA SER A 32 -1.90 -5.03 4.50
C SER A 32 -1.83 -3.84 5.46
N THR A 33 -0.91 -3.88 6.43
CA THR A 33 -0.72 -2.81 7.40
C THR A 33 -0.03 -1.59 6.76
N LEU A 34 0.92 -1.80 5.84
CA LEU A 34 1.51 -0.71 5.04
C LEU A 34 0.43 0.01 4.21
N ASN A 35 -0.43 -0.74 3.53
CA ASN A 35 -1.52 -0.19 2.72
C ASN A 35 -2.54 0.55 3.59
N GLY A 36 -2.90 -0.02 4.75
CA GLY A 36 -3.81 0.64 5.70
C GLY A 36 -3.27 1.98 6.18
N ALA A 37 -1.99 2.05 6.55
CA ALA A 37 -1.34 3.29 6.96
C ALA A 37 -1.27 4.33 5.83
N LEU A 38 -1.04 3.90 4.57
CA LEU A 38 -1.06 4.79 3.41
C LEU A 38 -2.46 5.36 3.14
N VAL A 39 -3.50 4.52 3.18
CA VAL A 39 -4.89 4.96 3.00
C VAL A 39 -5.30 5.93 4.09
N GLU A 40 -4.96 5.66 5.35
CA GLU A 40 -5.24 6.55 6.46
C GLU A 40 -4.50 7.89 6.33
N ALA A 41 -3.22 7.86 5.92
CA ALA A 41 -2.44 9.06 5.66
C ALA A 41 -3.03 9.91 4.52
N MET A 42 -3.52 9.27 3.46
CA MET A 42 -4.23 9.95 2.36
C MET A 42 -5.54 10.58 2.84
N ALA A 43 -6.34 9.84 3.63
CA ALA A 43 -7.60 10.36 4.17
C ALA A 43 -7.36 11.58 5.07
N TYR A 44 -6.33 11.52 5.92
CA TYR A 44 -5.93 12.66 6.74
C TYR A 44 -5.49 13.87 5.90
N ALA A 45 -4.74 13.63 4.83
CA ALA A 45 -4.27 14.68 3.94
C ALA A 45 -5.44 15.32 3.16
N LEU A 46 -6.40 14.52 2.70
CA LEU A 46 -7.63 14.99 2.04
C LEU A 46 -8.51 15.81 2.99
N ALA A 47 -8.70 15.35 4.23
CA ALA A 47 -9.47 16.09 5.23
C ALA A 47 -8.87 17.47 5.52
N LYS A 48 -7.54 17.62 5.44
CA LYS A 48 -6.86 18.92 5.53
C LYS A 48 -7.06 19.78 4.29
N SER A 49 -7.09 19.19 3.10
CA SER A 49 -7.29 19.95 1.86
C SER A 49 -8.71 20.47 1.67
N ASP A 50 -9.70 19.78 2.25
CA ASP A 50 -11.11 20.16 2.20
C ASP A 50 -11.46 21.26 3.22
N ASP A 51 -10.49 21.73 4.03
CA ASP A 51 -10.71 22.82 4.97
C ASP A 51 -11.08 24.11 4.22
N PRO A 52 -12.31 24.63 4.38
CA PRO A 52 -12.80 25.78 3.66
C PRO A 52 -12.01 27.07 3.96
N SER A 53 -11.20 27.09 5.02
CA SER A 53 -10.28 28.20 5.33
C SER A 53 -9.06 28.28 4.43
N GLN A 54 -8.75 27.23 3.65
CA GLN A 54 -7.60 27.17 2.73
C GLN A 54 -7.98 27.28 1.24
N ARG A 55 -9.17 27.84 0.94
CA ARG A 55 -9.74 27.86 -0.42
C ARG A 55 -9.00 28.74 -1.44
N GLU A 56 -8.03 29.56 -1.04
CA GLU A 56 -7.14 30.23 -1.99
C GLU A 56 -5.94 29.34 -2.34
N GLY A 57 -6.10 28.60 -3.44
CA GLY A 57 -5.10 27.67 -3.96
C GLY A 57 -5.23 26.29 -3.31
N ALA A 58 -5.88 25.35 -4.01
CA ALA A 58 -6.03 23.98 -3.54
C ALA A 58 -4.66 23.43 -3.09
N PRO A 59 -4.49 23.06 -1.80
CA PRO A 59 -3.21 22.62 -1.29
C PRO A 59 -2.75 21.39 -2.08
N THR A 60 -1.61 21.50 -2.75
CA THR A 60 -1.06 20.39 -3.53
C THR A 60 -0.58 19.32 -2.57
N LEU A 61 -1.30 18.19 -2.53
CA LEU A 61 -0.92 17.04 -1.73
C LEU A 61 0.42 16.47 -2.21
N GLN A 62 1.47 16.68 -1.43
CA GLN A 62 2.77 16.10 -1.72
C GLN A 62 2.81 14.64 -1.27
N LEU A 63 3.25 13.75 -2.16
CA LEU A 63 3.42 12.34 -1.83
C LEU A 63 4.37 12.13 -0.65
N GLY A 64 5.34 13.03 -0.47
CA GLY A 64 6.26 13.02 0.68
C GLY A 64 5.55 13.15 2.03
N ASP A 65 4.48 13.94 2.09
CA ASP A 65 3.70 14.15 3.32
C ASP A 65 2.89 12.90 3.67
N VAL A 66 2.29 12.26 2.66
CA VAL A 66 1.57 10.99 2.81
C VAL A 66 2.51 9.90 3.34
N VAL A 67 3.71 9.77 2.77
CA VAL A 67 4.70 8.79 3.23
C VAL A 67 5.18 9.09 4.65
N THR A 68 5.34 10.36 5.00
CA THR A 68 5.76 10.77 6.35
C THR A 68 4.68 10.47 7.39
N ALA A 69 3.41 10.80 7.09
CA ALA A 69 2.28 10.47 7.95
C ALA A 69 2.08 8.96 8.10
N ALA A 70 2.16 8.19 7.01
CA ALA A 70 2.08 6.74 7.06
C ALA A 70 3.21 6.13 7.90
N ALA A 71 4.43 6.66 7.80
CA ALA A 71 5.55 6.23 8.62
C ALA A 71 5.31 6.52 10.12
N ALA A 72 4.77 7.69 10.45
CA ALA A 72 4.41 8.04 11.82
C ALA A 72 3.35 7.08 12.38
N ILE A 73 2.30 6.76 11.62
CA ILE A 73 1.29 5.77 12.02
C ILE A 73 1.95 4.42 12.34
N LEU A 74 2.82 3.94 11.45
CA LEU A 74 3.47 2.62 11.61
C LEU A 74 4.46 2.58 12.79
N VAL A 75 5.19 3.66 13.05
CA VAL A 75 6.15 3.74 14.15
C VAL A 75 5.42 3.98 15.47
N ASP A 76 4.58 5.01 15.54
CA ASP A 76 4.05 5.52 16.80
C ASP A 76 2.85 4.70 17.29
N ARG A 77 1.98 4.23 16.37
CA ARG A 77 0.81 3.42 16.73
C ARG A 77 1.12 1.94 16.80
N TYR A 78 1.91 1.43 15.85
CA TYR A 78 2.17 -0.02 15.71
C TYR A 78 3.54 -0.45 16.24
N GLY A 79 4.40 0.48 16.64
CA GLY A 79 5.70 0.17 17.26
C GLY A 79 6.73 -0.43 16.30
N PHE A 80 6.58 -0.24 14.99
CA PHE A 80 7.53 -0.78 14.02
C PHE A 80 8.83 0.03 13.96
N ASP A 81 9.92 -0.63 13.58
CA ASP A 81 11.21 0.03 13.41
C ASP A 81 11.17 1.07 12.27
N ARG A 82 11.59 2.29 12.59
CA ARG A 82 11.54 3.45 11.67
C ARG A 82 12.35 3.25 10.39
N ARG A 83 13.50 2.55 10.45
CA ARG A 83 14.35 2.32 9.26
C ARG A 83 13.65 1.35 8.32
N HIS A 84 13.13 0.22 8.84
CA HIS A 84 12.41 -0.76 8.03
C HIS A 84 11.11 -0.20 7.44
N VAL A 85 10.37 0.62 8.18
CA VAL A 85 9.11 1.22 7.72
C VAL A 85 9.31 2.07 6.47
N ARG A 86 10.29 2.99 6.47
CA ARG A 86 10.51 3.89 5.33
C ARG A 86 10.88 3.16 4.04
N ASP A 87 11.78 2.18 4.14
CA ASP A 87 12.21 1.41 2.97
C ASP A 87 11.06 0.57 2.40
N ARG A 88 10.23 0.00 3.28
CA ARG A 88 9.04 -0.77 2.87
C ARG A 88 7.96 0.11 2.24
N LEU A 89 7.67 1.28 2.80
CA LEU A 89 6.74 2.24 2.20
C LEU A 89 7.19 2.65 0.79
N LYS A 90 8.48 2.97 0.62
CA LYS A 90 9.05 3.26 -0.70
C LYS A 90 8.90 2.07 -1.65
N GLN A 91 9.16 0.86 -1.17
CA GLN A 91 9.05 -0.35 -1.99
C GLN A 91 7.62 -0.60 -2.48
N VAL A 92 6.61 -0.38 -1.62
CA VAL A 92 5.19 -0.53 -1.99
C VAL A 92 4.77 0.50 -3.04
N LEU A 93 5.32 1.71 -2.96
CA LEU A 93 5.05 2.81 -3.89
C LEU A 93 5.93 2.78 -5.15
N ARG A 94 6.85 1.81 -5.29
CA ARG A 94 7.70 1.74 -6.49
C ARG A 94 6.83 1.53 -7.73
N PRO A 95 7.11 2.26 -8.82
CA PRO A 95 6.48 2.00 -10.11
C PRO A 95 6.68 0.54 -10.47
N ARG A 96 5.59 -0.14 -10.80
CA ARG A 96 5.66 -1.52 -11.26
C ARG A 96 6.08 -1.54 -12.74
N PRO A 97 6.74 -2.61 -13.22
CA PRO A 97 7.16 -2.69 -14.62
C PRO A 97 6.01 -2.44 -15.61
N GLU A 98 4.82 -2.95 -15.30
CA GLU A 98 3.61 -2.78 -16.12
C GLU A 98 3.20 -1.31 -16.29
N HIS A 99 3.49 -0.41 -15.34
CA HIS A 99 3.14 1.01 -15.44
C HIS A 99 3.88 1.73 -16.58
N ARG A 100 4.93 1.12 -17.14
CA ARG A 100 5.70 1.68 -18.26
C ARG A 100 5.14 1.27 -19.62
N TRP A 101 4.18 0.35 -19.65
CA TRP A 101 3.62 -0.13 -20.91
C TRP A 101 2.63 0.90 -21.44
N PRO A 102 2.73 1.32 -22.73
CA PRO A 102 1.79 2.28 -23.31
C PRO A 102 0.32 1.83 -23.26
N SER A 103 0.10 0.51 -23.21
CA SER A 103 -1.22 -0.12 -23.11
C SER A 103 -1.70 -0.37 -21.67
N TYR A 104 -0.92 0.02 -20.66
CA TYR A 104 -1.35 -0.13 -19.27
C TYR A 104 -2.46 0.87 -18.95
N VAL A 105 -3.68 0.35 -18.84
CA VAL A 105 -4.84 1.10 -18.34
C VAL A 105 -5.01 0.73 -16.87
N PRO A 106 -4.96 1.68 -15.93
CA PRO A 106 -5.29 1.41 -14.54
C PRO A 106 -6.67 0.76 -14.47
N SER A 107 -6.83 -0.22 -13.59
CA SER A 107 -8.16 -0.71 -13.23
C SER A 107 -8.93 0.40 -12.51
N LEU A 108 -9.55 1.29 -13.29
CA LEU A 108 -10.59 2.16 -12.81
C LEU A 108 -11.83 1.30 -12.72
N ALA A 109 -12.49 1.30 -11.55
CA ALA A 109 -13.85 0.79 -11.50
C ALA A 109 -14.64 1.52 -12.58
N THR A 110 -15.08 0.81 -13.61
CA THR A 110 -15.88 1.38 -14.69
C THR A 110 -17.14 2.00 -14.07
N ARG A 111 -17.71 3.03 -14.71
CA ARG A 111 -18.96 3.67 -14.24
C ARG A 111 -20.08 2.66 -13.93
N GLU A 112 -20.11 1.53 -14.63
CA GLU A 112 -21.03 0.42 -14.37
C GLU A 112 -20.84 -0.26 -13.00
N CYS A 113 -19.60 -0.32 -12.49
CA CYS A 113 -19.30 -0.87 -11.18
C CYS A 113 -19.70 0.11 -10.05
N ALA A 114 -19.63 1.42 -10.29
CA ALA A 114 -20.12 2.45 -9.36
C ALA A 114 -21.65 2.52 -9.30
N ALA A 115 -22.34 2.26 -10.42
CA ALA A 115 -23.80 2.29 -10.48
C ALA A 115 -24.49 1.13 -9.73
N ARG A 116 -23.83 -0.02 -9.57
CA ARG A 116 -24.39 -1.20 -8.88
C ARG A 116 -24.35 -1.14 -7.34
N HIS A 117 -23.76 -0.09 -6.76
CA HIS A 117 -23.63 0.08 -5.31
C HIS A 117 -24.36 1.32 -4.78
N MET A 118 -25.22 1.94 -5.59
CA MET A 118 -26.11 3.04 -5.20
C MET A 118 -27.60 2.65 -5.30
N ASP A 119 -27.94 1.42 -4.91
CA ASP A 119 -29.31 0.98 -4.57
C ASP A 119 -29.35 0.48 -3.12
#